data_AF-F4MXD9-F1
#
_entry.id   AF-F4MXD9-F1
#
_cell.length_a   1.000
_cell.length_b   1.000
_cell.length_c   1.000
_cell.angle_alpha   90.00
_cell.angle_beta   90.00
_cell.angle_gamma   90.00
#
_symmetry.space_group_name_H-M   'P 1'
#
loop_
_entity.id
_entity.type
_entity.pdbx_description
1 polymer ?
#
loop_
_entity_poly.entity_id
_entity_poly.type
_entity_poly.pdbx_seq_one_letter_code
_entity_poly.pdbx_strand_id
1 'polypeptide(L)' 'MKILVDENMPYADALFQRLGDVQAVPGRPIPLDALAGADALMVRSVTKVNEALLQGT' A
#
# COMPACT_ATOMS: atom_id res chain seq x y z
N MET A 1 1.64 11.39 -6.62
CA MET A 1 0.66 10.50 -5.98
C MET A 1 1.42 9.28 -5.49
N LYS A 2 1.48 9.06 -4.18
CA LYS A 2 2.20 7.95 -3.55
C LYS A 2 1.26 6.76 -3.38
N ILE A 3 1.56 5.65 -4.06
CA ILE A 3 0.73 4.45 -4.10
C ILE A 3 1.50 3.32 -3.42
N LEU A 4 0.95 2.81 -2.33
CA LEU A 4 1.46 1.62 -1.66
C LEU A 4 0.82 0.38 -2.25
N VAL A 5 1.62 -0.65 -2.54
CA VAL A 5 1.14 -1.92 -3.07
C VAL A 5 1.69 -3.08 -2.25
N ASP A 6 0.89 -4.13 -2.03
CA ASP A 6 1.39 -5.38 -1.44
C ASP A 6 2.47 -5.98 -2.35
N GLU A 7 3.64 -6.31 -1.79
CA GLU A 7 4.79 -6.87 -2.51
C GLU A 7 4.48 -8.17 -3.27
N ASN A 8 3.47 -8.91 -2.83
CA ASN A 8 3.04 -10.16 -3.43
C ASN A 8 1.84 -9.99 -4.38
N MET A 9 1.46 -8.74 -4.70
CA MET A 9 0.44 -8.44 -5.69
C MET A 9 1.08 -8.48 -7.10
N PRO A 10 0.74 -9.47 -7.94
CA PRO A 10 1.37 -9.61 -9.25
C PRO A 10 1.04 -8.40 -10.14
N TYR A 11 2.04 -7.94 -10.89
CA TYR A 11 1.95 -6.80 -11.82
C TYR A 11 1.58 -5.45 -11.19
N ALA A 12 1.48 -5.34 -9.86
CA ALA A 12 1.07 -4.09 -9.21
C ALA A 12 2.00 -2.94 -9.59
N ASP A 13 3.31 -3.14 -9.48
CA ASP A 13 4.30 -2.13 -9.83
C ASP A 13 4.16 -1.66 -11.30
N ALA A 14 4.17 -2.60 -12.25
CA ALA A 14 4.06 -2.29 -13.68
C ALA A 14 2.73 -1.61 -14.07
N LEU A 15 1.63 -1.89 -13.37
CA LEU A 15 0.32 -1.30 -13.63
C LEU A 15 0.19 0.10 -13.00
N PHE A 16 0.61 0.24 -11.74
CA PHE A 16 0.38 1.46 -10.96
C PHE A 16 1.46 2.54 -11.16
N GLN A 17 2.66 2.20 -11.66
CA GLN A 17 3.73 3.17 -11.96
C GLN A 17 3.29 4.25 -12.96
N ARG A 18 2.27 3.98 -13.76
CA ARG A 18 1.71 4.94 -14.73
C ARG A 18 0.83 6.01 -14.07
N LEU A 19 0.40 5.78 -12.83
CA LEU A 19 -0.50 6.64 -12.07
C LEU A 19 0.22 7.46 -10.99
N GLY A 20 1.41 7.03 -10.57
CA GLY A 20 2.17 7.69 -9.52
C GLY A 20 3.43 6.95 -9.13
N ASP A 21 3.98 7.38 -8.00
CA ASP A 21 5.14 6.74 -7.36
C ASP A 21 4.65 5.50 -6.61
N VAL A 22 5.17 4.33 -6.98
CA VAL A 22 4.72 3.04 -6.44
C VAL A 22 5.78 2.51 -5.48
N GLN A 23 5.35 2.17 -4.27
CA GLN A 23 6.19 1.54 -3.27
C GLN A 23 5.56 0.21 -2.84
N ALA A 24 6.31 -0.88 -3.07
CA ALA A 24 5.94 -2.20 -2.60
C ALA A 24 6.20 -2.33 -1.08
N VAL A 25 5.21 -2.84 -0.35
CA VAL A 25 5.27 -3.06 1.11
C VAL A 25 4.74 -4.46 1.46
N PRO A 26 5.24 -5.07 2.55
CA PRO A 26 4.69 -6.34 3.03
C PRO A 26 3.24 -6.14 3.51
N GLY A 27 2.33 -7.02 3.09
CA GLY A 27 0.91 -6.94 3.50
C GLY A 27 0.65 -7.31 4.97
N ARG A 28 1.61 -7.92 5.66
CA ARG A 28 1.48 -8.23 7.09
C ARG A 28 2.85 -8.36 7.80
N PRO A 29 3.22 -7.43 8.70
CA PRO A 29 2.57 -6.15 8.96
C PRO A 29 2.89 -5.11 7.88
N ILE A 30 1.93 -4.22 7.58
CA ILE A 30 2.22 -3.01 6.79
C ILE A 30 2.96 -2.01 7.70
N PRO A 31 4.10 -1.45 7.27
CA PRO A 31 4.78 -0.41 8.04
C PRO A 31 3.94 0.87 8.12
N LEU A 32 3.65 1.35 9.34
CA LEU A 32 2.90 2.61 9.55
C LEU A 32 3.61 3.82 8.94
N ASP A 33 4.95 3.85 8.99
CA ASP A 33 5.75 4.91 8.38
C ASP A 33 5.59 4.96 6.84
N ALA A 34 5.31 3.81 6.22
CA ALA A 34 5.05 3.76 4.78
C ALA A 34 3.69 4.38 4.45
N LEU A 35 2.68 4.17 5.30
CA LEU A 35 1.32 4.70 5.16
C LEU A 35 1.26 6.23 5.27
N ALA A 36 2.18 6.85 6.02
CA ALA A 36 2.24 8.30 6.14
C ALA A 36 2.39 8.96 4.76
N GLY A 37 1.43 9.82 4.42
CA GLY A 37 1.40 10.57 3.16
C GLY A 37 1.18 9.68 1.91
N ALA A 38 0.69 8.45 2.09
CA ALA A 38 0.24 7.63 0.98
C ALA A 38 -1.15 8.09 0.51
N ASP A 39 -1.31 8.30 -0.79
CA ASP A 39 -2.58 8.70 -1.40
C ASP A 39 -3.48 7.48 -1.67
N ALA A 40 -2.87 6.31 -1.89
CA ALA A 40 -3.59 5.08 -2.17
C ALA A 40 -2.86 3.85 -1.61
N LEU A 41 -3.64 2.85 -1.19
CA LEU A 41 -3.14 1.59 -0.63
C LEU A 41 -3.83 0.40 -1.32
N MET A 42 -3.06 -0.41 -2.05
CA MET A 42 -3.51 -1.61 -2.75
C MET A 42 -3.10 -2.87 -1.97
N VAL A 43 -4.07 -3.63 -1.49
CA VAL A 43 -3.85 -4.76 -0.57
C VAL A 43 -4.44 -6.06 -1.08
N ARG A 44 -3.98 -7.18 -0.52
CA ARG A 44 -4.64 -8.50 -0.63
C ARG A 44 -5.38 -8.84 0.67
N SER A 45 -6.14 -9.94 0.66
CA SER A 45 -6.96 -10.40 1.80
C SER A 45 -6.20 -10.66 3.10
N VAL A 46 -4.87 -10.80 3.04
CA VAL A 46 -4.00 -10.97 4.22
C VAL A 46 -3.90 -9.69 5.06
N THR A 47 -4.11 -8.53 4.45
CA THR A 47 -4.09 -7.23 5.14
C THR A 47 -5.47 -6.96 5.71
N LYS A 48 -5.56 -6.74 7.02
CA LYS A 48 -6.81 -6.33 7.66
C LYS A 48 -6.95 -4.81 7.60
N VAL A 49 -7.77 -4.32 6.68
CA VAL A 49 -8.08 -2.89 6.58
C VAL A 49 -9.14 -2.52 7.62
N ASN A 50 -8.75 -1.71 8.60
CA ASN A 50 -9.62 -1.22 9.66
C ASN A 50 -9.20 0.20 10.08
N GLU A 51 -9.98 0.81 10.97
CA GLU A 51 -9.71 2.15 11.50
C GLU A 51 -8.30 2.25 12.10
N ALA A 52 -7.88 1.26 12.90
CA ALA A 52 -6.55 1.24 13.51
C ALA A 52 -5.39 1.25 12.49
N LEU A 53 -5.58 0.69 11.28
CA LEU A 53 -4.59 0.71 10.21
C LEU A 53 -4.53 2.08 9.51
N LEU A 54 -5.67 2.74 9.34
CA LEU A 54 -5.80 4.00 8.59
C LEU A 54 -5.81 5.24 9.50
N GLN A 55 -5.68 5.04 10.81
CA GLN A 55 -5.71 6.14 11.77
C GLN A 55 -4.43 6.97 11.64
N GLY A 56 -4.58 8.24 11.24
CA GLY A 56 -3.45 9.18 11.12
C GLY A 56 -2.63 9.04 9.84
N THR A 57 -3.14 8.33 8.83
CA THR A 57 -2.56 8.27 7.49
C THR A 57 -2.96 9.47 6.63
#